data_AF-A0A2V5YAT7-F1
#
_entry.id   AF-A0A2V5YAT7-F1
#
_cell.length_a   1.000
_cell.length_b   1.000
_cell.length_c   1.000
_cell.angle_alpha   90.00
_cell.angle_beta   90.00
_cell.angle_gamma   90.00
#
_symmetry.space_group_name_H-M   'P 1'
#
loop_
_entity.id
_entity.type
_entity.pdbx_description
1 polymer ?
#
loop_
_entity_poly.entity_id
_entity_poly.type
_entity_poly.pdbx_seq_one_letter_code
_entity_poly.pdbx_strand_id
1 'polypeptide(L)'
;MRFVDLKIEDIAFGGKGVGRAQGKAVFVPYTIEGEIVSAEVVREKKQFAEAELADVKQLSPHRVEPQCPYFGRCGGCAYQHIDYEHQLAIKWRQVRDALQRIGKLKDVPMRPIIPSPKHYAYRNRITVHAHDGIIGFFRRDSHRLIDIERCPISRDQVNHALAELRAQPNVRDGHYTLRALPGARVFSQTNDAVANALRDLVVDLVPPNQELLIDAYCGAGFFAKALLDKFERVIGIDWDRFAIAAAKENATEKETYIAGDVEEELQKVVAVHLNRPPRADDTHAGRLRSIAATTNIVDPPATGLSEAVRKAIVDLPPTTLIYVSCNPPTLARDLRELQDKFIIESVTPLDMFPQTAEIEVAASLRAVPPAS
;
A
#
# COMPACT_ATOMS: atom_id res chain seq x y z
N MET A 1 27.73 23.09 13.18
CA MET A 1 26.87 22.57 12.10
C MET A 1 27.79 22.17 10.95
N ARG A 2 27.68 20.94 10.44
CA ARG A 2 28.56 20.43 9.37
C ARG A 2 27.76 20.39 8.07
N PHE A 3 28.15 21.20 7.09
CA PHE A 3 27.55 21.20 5.77
C PHE A 3 28.34 20.35 4.80
N VAL A 4 27.64 19.70 3.88
CA VAL A 4 28.22 18.93 2.78
C VAL A 4 27.52 19.34 1.49
N ASP A 5 28.30 19.60 0.45
CA ASP A 5 27.78 19.75 -0.89
C ASP A 5 27.84 18.39 -1.59
N LEU A 6 26.72 17.95 -2.16
CA LEU A 6 26.66 16.69 -2.89
C LEU A 6 25.67 16.76 -4.05
N LYS A 7 25.94 15.94 -5.05
CA LYS A 7 24.96 15.62 -6.10
C LYS A 7 24.03 14.53 -5.59
N ILE A 8 22.74 14.71 -5.80
CA ILE A 8 21.72 13.69 -5.54
C ILE A 8 21.71 12.71 -6.71
N GLU A 9 21.96 11.44 -6.42
CA GLU A 9 22.13 10.35 -7.38
C GLU A 9 20.83 9.57 -7.60
N ASP A 10 19.96 9.47 -6.59
CA ASP A 10 18.71 8.72 -6.65
C ASP A 10 17.77 9.13 -5.50
N ILE A 11 16.52 8.64 -5.50
CA ILE A 11 15.54 8.78 -4.41
C ILE A 11 15.28 7.43 -3.76
N ALA A 12 15.73 7.27 -2.52
CA ALA A 12 15.48 6.05 -1.76
C ALA A 12 13.99 5.85 -1.45
N PHE A 13 13.60 4.59 -1.24
CA PHE A 13 12.28 4.25 -0.72
C PHE A 13 12.00 5.03 0.58
N GLY A 14 10.82 5.67 0.65
CA GLY A 14 10.48 6.64 1.71
C GLY A 14 10.79 8.10 1.36
N GLY A 15 11.34 8.38 0.17
CA GLY A 15 11.35 9.71 -0.44
C GLY A 15 12.53 10.62 -0.09
N LYS A 16 13.54 10.11 0.62
CA LYS A 16 14.80 10.83 0.84
C LYS A 16 15.70 10.69 -0.39
N GLY A 17 16.21 11.79 -0.92
CA GLY A 17 17.26 11.73 -1.93
C GLY A 17 18.55 11.20 -1.33
N VAL A 18 19.36 10.55 -2.17
CA VAL A 18 20.62 9.92 -1.78
C VAL A 18 21.72 10.45 -2.68
N GLY A 19 22.81 10.89 -2.07
CA GLY A 19 24.08 11.03 -2.78
C GLY A 19 25.22 10.57 -1.91
N ARG A 20 26.46 10.80 -2.36
CA ARG A 20 27.65 10.32 -1.67
C ARG A 20 28.58 11.46 -1.29
N ALA A 21 29.06 11.42 -0.05
CA ALA A 21 30.10 12.30 0.45
C ALA A 21 31.10 11.49 1.29
N GLN A 22 32.39 11.65 1.01
CA GLN A 22 33.47 10.97 1.75
C GLN A 22 33.28 9.44 1.83
N GLY A 23 32.80 8.81 0.76
CA GLY A 23 32.55 7.37 0.68
C GLY A 23 31.31 6.87 1.41
N LYS A 24 30.53 7.73 2.07
CA LYS A 24 29.26 7.37 2.75
C LYS A 24 28.06 7.81 1.93
N ALA A 25 26.97 7.06 2.04
CA ALA A 25 25.66 7.50 1.56
C ALA A 25 25.11 8.59 2.49
N VAL A 26 24.58 9.67 1.93
CA VAL A 26 23.95 10.78 2.65
C VAL A 26 22.51 10.89 2.19
N PHE A 27 21.57 10.76 3.13
CA PHE A 27 20.14 10.87 2.86
C PHE A 27 19.65 12.29 3.14
N VAL A 28 19.06 12.93 2.13
CA VAL A 28 18.61 14.33 2.18
C VAL A 28 17.13 14.40 1.73
N PRO A 29 16.18 14.73 2.61
CA PRO A 29 14.77 14.87 2.25
C PRO A 29 14.55 16.08 1.33
N TYR A 30 13.43 16.08 0.60
CA TYR A 30 12.99 17.19 -0.26
C TYR A 30 13.95 17.56 -1.40
N THR A 31 14.72 16.58 -1.85
CA THR A 31 15.63 16.69 -2.99
C THR A 31 15.18 15.80 -4.15
N ILE A 32 15.74 16.03 -5.34
CA ILE A 32 15.44 15.32 -6.58
C ILE A 32 16.74 14.78 -7.18
N GLU A 33 16.69 13.63 -7.85
CA GLU A 33 17.78 13.12 -8.68
C GLU A 33 18.34 14.22 -9.61
N GLY A 34 19.66 14.35 -9.66
CA GLY A 34 20.36 15.31 -10.52
C GLY A 34 20.69 16.64 -9.86
N GLU A 35 20.07 16.96 -8.72
CA GLU A 35 20.34 18.22 -8.00
C GLU A 35 21.73 18.27 -7.38
N ILE A 36 22.30 19.48 -7.32
CA ILE A 36 23.45 19.77 -6.46
C ILE A 36 22.92 20.56 -5.26
N VAL A 37 23.10 20.03 -4.06
CA VAL A 37 22.55 20.60 -2.83
C VAL A 37 23.63 20.84 -1.80
N SER A 38 23.42 21.85 -0.95
CA SER A 38 24.09 21.94 0.34
C SER A 38 23.18 21.33 1.40
N ALA A 39 23.69 20.38 2.17
CA ALA A 39 22.94 19.69 3.20
C ALA A 39 23.66 19.76 4.55
N GLU A 40 22.90 20.02 5.62
CA GLU A 40 23.41 19.99 6.98
C GLU A 40 23.34 18.58 7.55
N VAL A 41 24.48 17.98 7.90
CA VAL A 41 24.52 16.66 8.54
C VAL A 41 23.97 16.76 9.96
N VAL A 42 22.79 16.18 10.19
CA VAL A 42 22.11 16.14 11.50
C VAL A 42 22.41 14.86 12.27
N ARG A 43 22.79 13.78 11.56
CA ARG A 43 23.13 12.51 12.19
C ARG A 43 24.16 11.75 11.37
N GLU A 44 25.22 11.30 12.02
CA GLU A 44 26.26 10.50 11.38
C GLU A 44 26.26 9.07 11.94
N LYS A 45 26.32 8.09 11.04
CA LYS A 45 26.44 6.66 11.36
C LYS A 45 27.70 6.10 10.68
N LYS A 46 28.01 4.83 10.98
CA LYS A 46 29.19 4.14 10.43
C LYS A 46 29.13 4.05 8.90
N GLN A 47 27.98 3.68 8.33
CA GLN A 47 27.81 3.41 6.90
C GLN A 47 27.08 4.53 6.12
N PHE A 48 26.34 5.39 6.82
CA PHE A 48 25.55 6.45 6.20
C PHE A 48 25.47 7.68 7.09
N ALA A 49 24.95 8.78 6.54
CA ALA A 49 24.58 9.98 7.28
C ALA A 49 23.16 10.41 6.90
N GLU A 50 22.46 11.06 7.83
CA GLU A 50 21.21 11.77 7.59
C GLU A 50 21.50 13.26 7.64
N ALA A 51 20.98 13.98 6.66
CA ALA A 51 21.17 15.42 6.54
C ALA A 51 19.84 16.11 6.21
N GLU A 52 19.77 17.39 6.53
CA GLU A 52 18.66 18.28 6.19
C GLU A 52 19.05 19.16 5.01
N LEU A 53 18.12 19.40 4.10
CA LEU A 53 18.36 20.28 2.96
C LEU A 53 18.54 21.72 3.46
N ALA A 54 19.68 22.33 3.15
CA ALA A 54 19.95 23.72 3.48
C ALA A 54 19.74 24.64 2.27
N ASP A 55 20.26 24.24 1.10
CA ASP A 55 20.13 25.01 -0.14
C ASP A 55 20.22 24.10 -1.37
N VAL A 56 19.52 24.47 -2.45
CA VAL A 56 19.61 23.78 -3.75
C VAL A 56 20.41 24.66 -4.71
N LYS A 57 21.67 24.31 -4.92
CA LYS A 57 22.61 25.06 -5.75
C LYS A 57 22.34 24.89 -7.25
N GLN A 58 21.84 23.72 -7.63
CA GLN A 58 21.42 23.42 -8.99
C GLN A 58 20.12 22.62 -8.95
N LEU A 59 19.06 23.20 -9.53
CA LEU A 59 17.72 22.62 -9.56
C LEU A 59 17.62 21.51 -10.61
N SER A 60 16.84 20.48 -10.29
CA SER A 60 16.36 19.51 -11.28
C SER A 60 15.29 20.18 -12.17
N PRO A 61 15.21 19.84 -13.48
CA PRO A 61 14.11 20.30 -14.33
C PRO A 61 12.73 19.83 -13.84
N HIS A 62 12.70 18.82 -12.97
CA HIS A 62 11.48 18.26 -12.38
C HIS A 62 11.04 18.95 -11.09
N ARG A 63 11.77 19.97 -10.64
CA ARG A 63 11.40 20.71 -9.43
C ARG A 63 10.25 21.67 -9.72
N VAL A 64 9.22 21.61 -8.87
CA VAL A 64 8.07 22.52 -8.88
C VAL A 64 7.87 23.14 -7.52
N GLU A 65 7.11 24.24 -7.46
CA GLU A 65 6.74 24.88 -6.21
C GLU A 65 5.62 24.08 -5.50
N PRO A 66 5.82 23.66 -4.23
CA PRO A 66 4.79 23.00 -3.45
C PRO A 66 3.53 23.86 -3.25
N GLN A 67 2.35 23.27 -3.37
CA GLN A 67 1.09 24.00 -3.10
C GLN A 67 0.78 24.16 -1.60
N CYS A 68 1.37 23.31 -0.76
CA CYS A 68 1.12 23.33 0.68
C CYS A 68 2.12 24.26 1.40
N PRO A 69 1.64 25.29 2.14
CA PRO A 69 2.53 26.19 2.89
C PRO A 69 3.23 25.48 4.06
N TYR A 70 2.78 24.28 4.43
CA TYR A 70 3.37 23.45 5.48
C TYR A 70 4.35 22.40 4.95
N PHE A 71 4.52 22.29 3.63
CA PHE A 71 5.47 21.35 3.03
C PHE A 71 6.90 21.62 3.53
N GLY A 72 7.72 20.58 3.61
CA GLY A 72 9.05 20.65 4.25
C GLY A 72 9.01 20.51 5.78
N ARG A 73 7.92 20.95 6.43
CA ARG A 73 7.77 20.93 7.91
C ARG A 73 6.82 19.85 8.40
N CYS A 74 5.66 19.72 7.75
CA CYS A 74 4.66 18.69 8.01
C CYS A 74 5.18 17.32 7.58
N GLY A 75 5.00 16.28 8.40
CA GLY A 75 5.44 14.91 8.09
C GLY A 75 4.55 14.14 7.11
N GLY A 76 3.61 14.79 6.43
CA GLY A 76 2.56 14.11 5.65
C GLY A 76 2.86 13.93 4.15
N CYS A 77 3.64 14.82 3.54
CA CYS A 77 3.96 14.76 2.12
C CYS A 77 5.48 14.76 1.91
N ALA A 78 5.94 14.02 0.91
CA ALA A 78 7.36 13.89 0.58
C ALA A 78 7.73 14.51 -0.77
N TYR A 79 6.77 14.66 -1.70
CA TYR A 79 7.06 14.89 -3.11
C TYR A 79 6.39 16.15 -3.72
N GLN A 80 5.80 17.06 -2.94
CA GLN A 80 5.16 18.25 -3.53
C GLN A 80 6.12 19.17 -4.30
N HIS A 81 7.42 19.04 -4.07
CA HIS A 81 8.46 19.76 -4.81
C HIS A 81 8.84 19.08 -6.14
N ILE A 82 8.18 17.98 -6.52
CA ILE A 82 8.47 17.17 -7.71
C ILE A 82 7.26 17.20 -8.64
N ASP A 83 7.46 17.43 -9.94
CA ASP A 83 6.37 17.30 -10.93
C ASP A 83 5.77 15.88 -10.92
N TYR A 84 4.49 15.78 -11.25
CA TYR A 84 3.73 14.55 -11.02
C TYR A 84 4.22 13.35 -11.83
N GLU A 85 4.59 13.57 -13.10
CA GLU A 85 5.12 12.51 -13.96
C GLU A 85 6.42 11.93 -13.39
N HIS A 86 7.27 12.79 -12.84
CA HIS A 86 8.49 12.34 -12.18
C HIS A 86 8.21 11.63 -10.84
N GLN A 87 7.15 11.98 -10.11
CA GLN A 87 6.70 11.20 -8.94
C GLN A 87 6.34 9.76 -9.34
N LEU A 88 5.56 9.61 -10.41
CA LEU A 88 5.17 8.29 -10.93
C LEU A 88 6.38 7.46 -11.35
N ALA A 89 7.34 8.07 -12.04
CA ALA A 89 8.59 7.43 -12.44
C ALA A 89 9.41 6.93 -11.24
N ILE A 90 9.55 7.77 -10.19
CA ILE A 90 10.23 7.39 -8.95
C ILE A 90 9.53 6.18 -8.31
N LYS A 91 8.21 6.23 -8.12
CA LYS A 91 7.44 5.16 -7.48
C LYS A 91 7.55 3.85 -8.26
N TRP A 92 7.41 3.91 -9.58
CA TRP A 92 7.56 2.72 -10.42
C TRP A 92 8.96 2.09 -10.30
N ARG A 93 10.02 2.90 -10.34
CA ARG A 93 11.40 2.41 -10.15
C ARG A 93 11.61 1.79 -8.77
N GLN A 94 11.04 2.37 -7.71
CA GLN A 94 11.17 1.83 -6.36
C GLN A 94 10.53 0.45 -6.21
N VAL A 95 9.38 0.20 -6.85
CA VAL A 95 8.78 -1.14 -6.88
C VAL A 95 9.68 -2.12 -7.60
N ARG A 96 10.15 -1.78 -8.81
CA ARG A 96 11.09 -2.61 -9.58
C ARG A 96 12.35 -2.94 -8.77
N ASP A 97 12.96 -1.94 -8.15
CA ASP A 97 14.20 -2.10 -7.41
C ASP A 97 14.00 -2.93 -6.14
N ALA A 98 12.86 -2.82 -5.46
CA ALA A 98 12.51 -3.69 -4.34
C ALA A 98 12.41 -5.16 -4.78
N LEU A 99 11.67 -5.43 -5.86
CA LEU A 99 11.52 -6.78 -6.42
C LEU A 99 12.88 -7.40 -6.80
N GLN A 100 13.75 -6.61 -7.45
CA GLN A 100 15.06 -7.08 -7.88
C GLN A 100 16.05 -7.27 -6.71
N ARG A 101 16.18 -6.28 -5.82
CA ARG A 101 17.22 -6.27 -4.77
C ARG A 101 16.84 -7.09 -3.56
N ILE A 102 15.57 -7.03 -3.14
CA ILE A 102 15.06 -7.74 -1.95
C ILE A 102 14.48 -9.08 -2.35
N GLY A 103 13.59 -9.06 -3.35
CA GLY A 103 12.95 -10.29 -3.83
C GLY A 103 13.90 -11.20 -4.62
N LYS A 104 15.01 -10.67 -5.13
CA LYS A 104 15.92 -11.40 -6.06
C LYS A 104 15.17 -11.93 -7.29
N LEU A 105 14.06 -11.30 -7.64
CA LEU A 105 13.20 -11.68 -8.76
C LEU A 105 13.74 -11.01 -10.03
N LYS A 106 13.96 -11.81 -11.07
CA LYS A 106 14.43 -11.34 -12.38
C LYS A 106 13.25 -11.25 -13.35
N ASP A 107 13.32 -10.29 -14.27
CA ASP A 107 12.40 -10.16 -15.39
C ASP A 107 10.91 -10.15 -15.00
N VAL A 108 10.59 -9.53 -13.87
CA VAL A 108 9.20 -9.41 -13.38
C VAL A 108 8.39 -8.57 -14.38
N PRO A 109 7.22 -9.05 -14.85
CA PRO A 109 6.36 -8.33 -15.79
C PRO A 109 5.68 -7.11 -15.13
N MET A 110 6.43 -6.01 -15.04
CA MET A 110 5.96 -4.73 -14.51
C MET A 110 5.03 -4.04 -15.51
N ARG A 111 3.81 -3.72 -15.07
CA ARG A 111 2.88 -2.84 -15.80
C ARG A 111 3.20 -1.37 -15.51
N PRO A 112 2.74 -0.43 -16.36
CA PRO A 112 2.78 1.00 -16.03
C PRO A 112 2.07 1.28 -14.71
N ILE A 113 2.56 2.28 -13.97
CA ILE A 113 1.89 2.74 -12.74
C ILE A 113 0.54 3.36 -13.08
N ILE A 114 -0.52 3.00 -12.35
CA ILE A 114 -1.84 3.62 -12.48
C ILE A 114 -1.80 4.98 -11.74
N PRO A 115 -1.97 6.11 -12.43
CA PRO A 115 -1.94 7.42 -11.80
C PRO A 115 -3.22 7.71 -11.03
N SER A 116 -3.14 8.63 -10.07
CA SER A 116 -4.33 9.25 -9.50
C SER A 116 -4.88 10.31 -10.46
N PRO A 117 -6.19 10.33 -10.76
CA PRO A 117 -6.78 11.39 -11.58
C PRO A 117 -6.77 12.76 -10.89
N LYS A 118 -6.53 12.80 -9.57
CA LYS A 118 -6.39 14.03 -8.78
C LYS A 118 -5.13 13.97 -7.94
N HIS A 119 -4.24 14.93 -8.12
CA HIS A 119 -2.98 15.00 -7.35
C HIS A 119 -3.15 15.76 -6.01
N TYR A 120 -4.22 16.56 -5.93
CA TYR A 120 -4.66 17.33 -4.75
C TYR A 120 -6.16 17.12 -4.55
N ALA A 121 -6.68 17.47 -3.37
CA ALA A 121 -8.08 17.29 -3.00
C ALA A 121 -8.64 15.87 -3.27
N TYR A 122 -7.80 14.84 -3.11
CA TYR A 122 -8.21 13.45 -3.31
C TYR A 122 -8.58 12.77 -1.99
N ARG A 123 -7.89 13.14 -0.90
CA ARG A 123 -7.93 12.43 0.37
C ARG A 123 -9.27 12.66 1.06
N ASN A 124 -10.07 11.60 1.19
CA ASN A 124 -11.41 11.62 1.77
C ASN A 124 -11.40 11.54 3.31
N ARG A 125 -10.23 11.31 3.93
CA ARG A 125 -10.07 11.15 5.38
C ARG A 125 -8.66 11.55 5.83
N ILE A 126 -8.60 12.32 6.91
CA ILE A 126 -7.37 12.59 7.67
C ILE A 126 -7.62 12.36 9.15
N THR A 127 -6.54 12.08 9.88
CA THR A 127 -6.56 12.09 11.35
C THR A 127 -5.60 13.18 11.81
N VAL A 128 -6.15 14.23 12.43
CA VAL A 128 -5.37 15.31 13.04
C VAL A 128 -5.24 15.07 14.54
N HIS A 129 -4.24 15.69 15.13
CA HIS A 129 -3.92 15.64 16.54
C HIS A 129 -4.18 17.01 17.15
N ALA A 130 -4.85 17.03 18.30
CA ALA A 130 -5.00 18.22 19.12
C ALA A 130 -4.19 18.05 20.41
N HIS A 131 -3.37 19.04 20.74
CA HIS A 131 -2.66 19.11 22.02
C HIS A 131 -2.32 20.56 22.33
N ASP A 132 -2.62 21.03 23.55
CA ASP A 132 -2.33 22.39 24.00
C ASP A 132 -2.81 23.49 23.01
N GLY A 133 -4.00 23.28 22.43
CA GLY A 133 -4.62 24.22 21.48
C GLY A 133 -4.05 24.19 20.05
N ILE A 134 -3.02 23.39 19.78
CA ILE A 134 -2.50 23.15 18.42
C ILE A 134 -3.30 22.02 17.77
N ILE A 135 -3.78 22.24 16.53
CA ILE A 135 -4.52 21.23 15.78
C ILE A 135 -3.84 20.99 14.43
N GLY A 136 -3.29 19.80 14.24
CA GLY A 136 -2.68 19.45 12.97
C GLY A 136 -1.97 18.11 12.95
N PHE A 137 -0.80 18.06 12.32
CA PHE A 137 -0.03 16.84 12.12
C PHE A 137 1.29 16.90 12.87
N PHE A 138 1.96 15.76 13.00
CA PHE A 138 3.34 15.75 13.46
C PHE A 138 4.28 16.31 12.38
N ARG A 139 5.30 17.04 12.84
CA ARG A 139 6.45 17.39 12.01
C ARG A 139 7.21 16.12 11.61
N ARG A 140 7.89 16.14 10.46
CA ARG A 140 8.69 14.99 10.00
C ARG A 140 9.70 14.58 11.08
N ASP A 141 9.82 13.27 11.30
CA ASP A 141 10.76 12.65 12.25
C ASP A 141 10.67 13.26 13.67
N SER A 142 9.48 13.67 14.11
CA SER A 142 9.27 14.36 15.38
C SER A 142 7.89 14.07 16.00
N HIS A 143 7.79 14.20 17.33
CA HIS A 143 6.52 14.21 18.06
C HIS A 143 5.95 15.63 18.28
N ARG A 144 6.56 16.65 17.65
CA ARG A 144 6.06 18.03 17.72
C ARG A 144 4.96 18.24 16.69
N LEU A 145 3.84 18.82 17.13
CA LEU A 145 2.76 19.20 16.23
C LEU A 145 3.13 20.43 15.40
N ILE A 146 2.60 20.48 14.18
CA ILE A 146 2.50 21.68 13.36
C ILE A 146 1.02 22.04 13.25
N ASP A 147 0.69 23.28 13.60
CA ASP A 147 -0.66 23.81 13.44
C ASP A 147 -0.97 23.98 11.95
N ILE A 148 -2.14 23.50 11.52
CA ILE A 148 -2.57 23.63 10.13
C ILE A 148 -4.01 24.14 10.04
N GLU A 149 -4.25 25.02 9.08
CA GLU A 149 -5.58 25.55 8.77
C GLU A 149 -6.24 24.77 7.64
N ARG A 150 -5.44 24.25 6.71
CA ARG A 150 -5.92 23.51 5.53
C ARG A 150 -4.89 22.48 5.08
N CYS A 151 -5.36 21.37 4.53
CA CYS A 151 -4.53 20.37 3.88
C CYS A 151 -4.89 20.28 2.38
N PRO A 152 -4.02 20.74 1.46
CA PRO A 152 -4.35 20.78 0.02
C PRO A 152 -4.61 19.41 -0.63
N ILE A 153 -4.03 18.33 -0.09
CA ILE A 153 -4.30 16.97 -0.59
C ILE A 153 -5.64 16.42 -0.11
N SER A 154 -6.27 17.06 0.89
CA SER A 154 -7.56 16.66 1.44
C SER A 154 -8.72 17.32 0.70
N ARG A 155 -9.83 16.59 0.56
CA ARG A 155 -11.07 17.12 -0.02
C ARG A 155 -11.60 18.32 0.75
N ASP A 156 -12.37 19.16 0.08
CA ASP A 156 -12.93 20.36 0.72
C ASP A 156 -13.85 20.03 1.89
N GLN A 157 -14.63 18.93 1.83
CA GLN A 157 -15.44 18.48 2.96
C GLN A 157 -14.59 18.15 4.20
N VAL A 158 -13.42 17.54 3.99
CA VAL A 158 -12.49 17.23 5.09
C VAL A 158 -11.88 18.52 5.65
N ASN A 159 -11.50 19.46 4.79
CA ASN A 159 -11.00 20.76 5.22
C ASN A 159 -12.08 21.60 5.94
N HIS A 160 -13.36 21.46 5.55
CA HIS A 160 -14.47 22.07 6.26
C HIS A 160 -14.60 21.50 7.68
N ALA A 161 -14.59 20.18 7.83
CA ALA A 161 -14.60 19.53 9.14
C ALA A 161 -13.38 19.92 10.01
N LEU A 162 -12.21 20.17 9.40
CA LEU A 162 -11.04 20.71 10.10
C LEU A 162 -11.30 22.13 10.61
N ALA A 163 -11.86 23.00 9.78
CA ALA A 163 -12.21 24.37 10.16
C ALA A 163 -13.26 24.38 11.29
N GLU A 164 -14.28 23.51 11.21
CA GLU A 164 -15.28 23.34 12.28
C GLU A 164 -14.64 22.88 13.58
N LEU A 165 -13.75 21.89 13.54
CA LEU A 165 -13.01 21.44 14.73
C LEU A 165 -12.21 22.60 15.34
N ARG A 166 -11.49 23.37 14.52
CA ARG A 166 -10.69 24.53 14.97
C ARG A 166 -11.55 25.65 15.56
N ALA A 167 -12.79 25.80 15.12
CA ALA A 167 -13.72 26.81 15.63
C ALA A 167 -14.35 26.44 16.98
N GLN A 168 -14.23 25.18 17.42
CA GLN A 168 -14.82 24.75 18.69
C GLN A 168 -14.09 25.37 19.89
N PRO A 169 -14.83 25.92 20.87
CA PRO A 169 -14.23 26.34 22.12
C PRO A 169 -13.77 25.10 22.89
N ASN A 170 -12.49 25.08 23.30
CA ASN A 170 -11.89 24.02 24.12
C ASN A 170 -11.87 22.62 23.46
N VAL A 171 -11.24 22.51 22.28
CA VAL A 171 -10.90 21.20 21.70
C VAL A 171 -10.03 20.42 22.68
N ARG A 172 -10.49 19.24 23.09
CA ARG A 172 -9.75 18.38 24.02
C ARG A 172 -8.54 17.77 23.33
N ASP A 173 -7.50 17.52 24.11
CA ASP A 173 -6.34 16.77 23.63
C ASP A 173 -6.76 15.38 23.13
N GLY A 174 -6.22 14.98 21.98
CA GLY A 174 -6.52 13.68 21.39
C GLY A 174 -6.40 13.64 19.88
N HIS A 175 -7.01 12.61 19.30
CA HIS A 175 -6.98 12.32 17.87
C HIS A 175 -8.38 12.50 17.26
N TYR A 176 -8.46 13.22 16.15
CA TYR A 176 -9.72 13.53 15.48
C TYR A 176 -9.66 13.06 14.03
N THR A 177 -10.46 12.05 13.70
CA THR A 177 -10.60 11.56 12.32
C THR A 177 -11.70 12.34 11.61
N LEU A 178 -11.29 13.13 10.63
CA LEU A 178 -12.15 13.96 9.79
C LEU A 178 -12.41 13.24 8.46
N ARG A 179 -13.66 13.21 8.01
CA ARG A 179 -14.09 12.44 6.83
C ARG A 179 -14.93 13.30 5.90
N ALA A 180 -14.83 13.04 4.60
CA ALA A 180 -15.66 13.69 3.60
C ALA A 180 -17.13 13.26 3.70
N LEU A 181 -17.39 12.02 4.14
CA LEU A 181 -18.73 11.47 4.37
C LEU A 181 -18.91 11.08 5.84
N PRO A 182 -19.88 11.67 6.56
CA PRO A 182 -20.23 11.27 7.92
C PRO A 182 -20.74 9.81 7.98
N GLY A 183 -20.37 9.04 9.01
CA GLY A 183 -20.98 7.73 9.30
C GLY A 183 -20.20 6.49 8.84
N ALA A 184 -19.22 6.60 7.93
CA ALA A 184 -18.37 5.47 7.54
C ALA A 184 -17.39 5.09 8.67
N ARG A 185 -17.80 4.22 9.60
CA ARG A 185 -16.93 3.70 10.67
C ARG A 185 -15.96 2.62 10.18
N VAL A 186 -16.32 1.96 9.08
CA VAL A 186 -15.51 0.93 8.43
C VAL A 186 -14.32 1.55 7.71
N PHE A 187 -13.19 0.84 7.67
CA PHE A 187 -12.04 1.22 6.86
C PHE A 187 -12.44 1.37 5.40
N SER A 188 -12.07 2.49 4.80
CA SER A 188 -12.19 2.75 3.36
C SER A 188 -10.88 3.34 2.88
N GLN A 189 -10.54 3.03 1.64
CA GLN A 189 -9.37 3.60 0.98
C GLN A 189 -9.49 5.12 0.95
N THR A 190 -8.36 5.82 1.10
CA THR A 190 -8.41 7.29 1.26
C THR A 190 -8.58 8.07 -0.05
N ASN A 191 -8.39 7.39 -1.19
CA ASN A 191 -8.53 7.92 -2.53
C ASN A 191 -9.52 7.06 -3.32
N ASP A 192 -10.80 7.42 -3.31
CA ASP A 192 -11.86 6.60 -3.93
C ASP A 192 -11.59 6.28 -5.42
N ALA A 193 -10.99 7.22 -6.15
CA ALA A 193 -10.77 7.04 -7.58
C ALA A 193 -9.73 5.96 -7.87
N VAL A 194 -8.61 5.98 -7.15
CA VAL A 194 -7.55 4.97 -7.30
C VAL A 194 -7.97 3.65 -6.65
N ALA A 195 -8.76 3.69 -5.57
CA ALA A 195 -9.37 2.50 -4.99
C ALA A 195 -10.28 1.77 -5.99
N ASN A 196 -11.15 2.52 -6.69
CA ASN A 196 -11.98 1.94 -7.75
C ASN A 196 -11.11 1.38 -8.87
N ALA A 197 -10.06 2.10 -9.31
CA ALA A 197 -9.13 1.59 -10.32
C ALA A 197 -8.40 0.31 -9.86
N LEU A 198 -8.03 0.20 -8.59
CA LEU A 198 -7.47 -1.01 -7.99
C LEU A 198 -8.47 -2.16 -8.03
N ARG A 199 -9.71 -1.93 -7.59
CA ARG A 199 -10.77 -2.93 -7.61
C ARG A 199 -11.03 -3.41 -9.04
N ASP A 200 -11.17 -2.48 -9.98
CA ASP A 200 -11.45 -2.79 -11.38
C ASP A 200 -10.28 -3.56 -12.01
N LEU A 201 -9.03 -3.19 -11.71
CA LEU A 201 -7.85 -3.96 -12.09
C LEU A 201 -7.90 -5.39 -11.54
N VAL A 202 -8.23 -5.57 -10.25
CA VAL A 202 -8.33 -6.91 -9.64
C VAL A 202 -9.45 -7.71 -10.29
N VAL A 203 -10.60 -7.09 -10.56
CA VAL A 203 -11.70 -7.71 -11.32
C VAL A 203 -11.21 -8.19 -12.68
N ASP A 204 -10.45 -7.39 -13.43
CA ASP A 204 -9.92 -7.74 -14.74
C ASP A 204 -8.87 -8.87 -14.68
N LEU A 205 -8.04 -8.89 -13.63
CA LEU A 205 -7.01 -9.91 -13.43
C LEU A 205 -7.60 -11.28 -13.05
N VAL A 206 -8.78 -11.31 -12.41
CA VAL A 206 -9.43 -12.54 -11.96
C VAL A 206 -10.24 -13.18 -13.10
N PRO A 207 -9.95 -14.44 -13.48
CA PRO A 207 -10.72 -15.16 -14.50
C PRO A 207 -12.21 -15.30 -14.11
N PRO A 208 -13.14 -15.38 -15.09
CA PRO A 208 -14.53 -15.69 -14.80
C PRO A 208 -14.73 -17.18 -14.44
N ASN A 209 -15.96 -17.53 -14.01
CA ASN A 209 -16.42 -18.91 -13.77
C ASN A 209 -15.50 -19.71 -12.82
N GLN A 210 -15.16 -19.10 -11.69
CA GLN A 210 -14.36 -19.70 -10.63
C GLN A 210 -15.25 -20.38 -9.57
N GLU A 211 -14.75 -21.42 -8.91
CA GLU A 211 -15.50 -22.12 -7.85
C GLU A 211 -15.49 -21.32 -6.55
N LEU A 212 -14.30 -20.91 -6.10
CA LEU A 212 -14.10 -20.34 -4.77
C LEU A 212 -13.20 -19.11 -4.80
N LEU A 213 -13.67 -18.04 -4.17
CA LEU A 213 -12.85 -16.90 -3.77
C LEU A 213 -12.56 -16.99 -2.27
N ILE A 214 -11.28 -16.88 -1.92
CA ILE A 214 -10.84 -16.55 -0.56
C ILE A 214 -10.34 -15.11 -0.59
N ASP A 215 -11.02 -14.20 0.08
CA ASP A 215 -10.59 -12.81 0.28
C ASP A 215 -10.06 -12.68 1.72
N ALA A 216 -8.75 -12.82 1.87
CA ALA A 216 -8.07 -12.74 3.15
C ALA A 216 -7.66 -11.28 3.41
N TYR A 217 -7.91 -10.81 4.63
CA TYR A 217 -7.84 -9.38 5.00
C TYR A 217 -8.91 -8.54 4.27
N CYS A 218 -10.11 -9.11 4.09
CA CYS A 218 -11.15 -8.54 3.21
C CYS A 218 -11.78 -7.22 3.71
N GLY A 219 -11.54 -6.85 4.97
CA GLY A 219 -12.27 -5.75 5.63
C GLY A 219 -13.78 -5.94 5.52
N ALA A 220 -14.45 -5.02 4.83
CA ALA A 220 -15.89 -5.08 4.58
C ALA A 220 -16.29 -5.74 3.24
N GLY A 221 -15.38 -6.52 2.65
CA GLY A 221 -15.58 -7.22 1.39
C GLY A 221 -15.36 -6.34 0.16
N PHE A 222 -14.33 -5.48 0.18
CA PHE A 222 -14.05 -4.53 -0.90
C PHE A 222 -13.84 -5.24 -2.26
N PHE A 223 -13.11 -6.34 -2.28
CA PHE A 223 -12.91 -7.17 -3.47
C PHE A 223 -13.98 -8.27 -3.58
N ALA A 224 -14.24 -8.99 -2.50
CA ALA A 224 -15.25 -10.05 -2.42
C ALA A 224 -16.59 -9.68 -3.09
N LYS A 225 -17.14 -8.50 -2.77
CA LYS A 225 -18.44 -8.07 -3.31
C LYS A 225 -18.39 -7.72 -4.79
N ALA A 226 -17.25 -7.21 -5.27
CA ALA A 226 -17.07 -6.82 -6.66
C ALA A 226 -16.87 -8.01 -7.60
N LEU A 227 -16.44 -9.15 -7.04
CA LEU A 227 -16.15 -10.38 -7.77
C LEU A 227 -17.28 -11.42 -7.69
N LEU A 228 -18.36 -11.13 -6.97
CA LEU A 228 -19.40 -12.11 -6.62
C LEU A 228 -20.01 -12.86 -7.83
N ASP A 229 -20.09 -12.20 -8.98
CA ASP A 229 -20.62 -12.77 -10.23
C ASP A 229 -19.66 -13.78 -10.88
N LYS A 230 -18.36 -13.70 -10.56
CA LYS A 230 -17.33 -14.61 -11.08
C LYS A 230 -17.20 -15.90 -10.29
N PHE A 231 -17.80 -16.01 -9.11
CA PHE A 231 -17.61 -17.13 -8.20
C PHE A 231 -18.92 -17.85 -7.84
N GLU A 232 -18.83 -19.17 -7.63
CA GLU A 232 -19.90 -19.94 -7.00
C GLU A 232 -20.00 -19.62 -5.51
N ARG A 233 -18.86 -19.47 -4.84
CA ARG A 233 -18.76 -19.23 -3.39
C ARG A 233 -17.64 -18.25 -3.07
N VAL A 234 -17.87 -17.43 -2.04
CA VAL A 234 -16.92 -16.42 -1.54
C VAL A 234 -16.73 -16.57 -0.04
N ILE A 235 -15.49 -16.62 0.41
CA ILE A 235 -15.10 -16.61 1.83
C ILE A 235 -14.26 -15.36 2.08
N GLY A 236 -14.79 -14.42 2.87
CA GLY A 236 -14.05 -13.27 3.37
C GLY A 236 -13.56 -13.51 4.80
N ILE A 237 -12.29 -13.22 5.09
CA ILE A 237 -11.70 -13.37 6.42
C ILE A 237 -11.05 -12.05 6.82
N ASP A 238 -11.38 -11.55 8.01
CA ASP A 238 -10.71 -10.38 8.60
C ASP A 238 -10.77 -10.44 10.14
N TRP A 239 -9.81 -9.81 10.80
CA TRP A 239 -9.78 -9.73 12.26
C TRP A 239 -10.71 -8.63 12.80
N ASP A 240 -11.05 -7.62 11.98
CA ASP A 240 -11.93 -6.53 12.36
C ASP A 240 -13.41 -6.97 12.33
N ARG A 241 -13.92 -7.30 13.51
CA ARG A 241 -15.32 -7.66 13.73
C ARG A 241 -16.33 -6.63 13.20
N PHE A 242 -15.99 -5.34 13.19
CA PHE A 242 -16.90 -4.30 12.72
C PHE A 242 -16.93 -4.25 11.19
N ALA A 243 -15.80 -4.45 10.54
CA ALA A 243 -15.73 -4.56 9.09
C ALA A 243 -16.48 -5.81 8.61
N ILE A 244 -16.30 -6.95 9.29
CA ILE A 244 -17.03 -8.18 8.99
C ILE A 244 -18.54 -8.04 9.25
N ALA A 245 -18.95 -7.35 10.31
CA ALA A 245 -20.37 -7.06 10.54
C ALA A 245 -20.96 -6.27 9.36
N ALA A 246 -20.26 -5.24 8.89
CA ALA A 246 -20.68 -4.47 7.72
C ALA A 246 -20.69 -5.30 6.42
N ALA A 247 -19.73 -6.21 6.25
CA ALA A 247 -19.72 -7.13 5.10
C ALA A 247 -20.96 -8.04 5.07
N LYS A 248 -21.43 -8.47 6.26
CA LYS A 248 -22.59 -9.35 6.44
C LYS A 248 -23.94 -8.68 6.22
N GLU A 249 -24.06 -7.37 6.44
CA GLU A 249 -25.34 -6.64 6.31
C GLU A 249 -26.00 -6.84 4.94
N ASN A 250 -25.20 -7.03 3.88
CA ASN A 250 -25.66 -7.26 2.51
C ASN A 250 -25.03 -8.51 1.89
N ALA A 251 -24.78 -9.54 2.70
CA ALA A 251 -24.24 -10.80 2.20
C ALA A 251 -25.34 -11.66 1.56
N THR A 252 -25.05 -12.21 0.40
CA THR A 252 -25.86 -13.23 -0.26
C THR A 252 -25.56 -14.63 0.29
N GLU A 253 -26.34 -15.62 -0.12
CA GLU A 253 -26.13 -17.04 0.22
C GLU A 253 -24.82 -17.63 -0.32
N LYS A 254 -24.17 -16.97 -1.29
CA LYS A 254 -22.84 -17.33 -1.79
C LYS A 254 -21.70 -16.85 -0.89
N GLU A 255 -21.96 -15.89 -0.01
CA GLU A 255 -20.95 -15.19 0.77
C GLU A 255 -20.88 -15.72 2.21
N THR A 256 -19.68 -16.03 2.66
CA THR A 256 -19.39 -16.35 4.06
C THR A 256 -18.31 -15.40 4.57
N TYR A 257 -18.60 -14.66 5.64
CA TYR A 257 -17.63 -13.74 6.26
C TYR A 257 -17.26 -14.21 7.67
N ILE A 258 -15.96 -14.31 7.94
CA ILE A 258 -15.39 -14.84 9.17
C ILE A 258 -14.61 -13.72 9.87
N ALA A 259 -15.00 -13.42 11.12
CA ALA A 259 -14.24 -12.53 11.99
C ALA A 259 -13.26 -13.38 12.80
N GLY A 260 -11.98 -13.34 12.46
CA GLY A 260 -10.97 -14.20 13.07
C GLY A 260 -9.56 -13.87 12.62
N ASP A 261 -8.60 -14.55 13.23
CA ASP A 261 -7.21 -14.46 12.78
C ASP A 261 -7.06 -15.11 11.40
N VAL A 262 -6.50 -14.38 10.45
CA VAL A 262 -6.42 -14.82 9.05
C VAL A 262 -5.56 -16.07 8.90
N GLU A 263 -4.50 -16.20 9.70
CA GLU A 263 -3.62 -17.37 9.65
C GLU A 263 -4.35 -18.63 10.11
N GLU A 264 -5.02 -18.56 11.27
CA GLU A 264 -5.78 -19.67 11.82
C GLU A 264 -6.95 -20.08 10.91
N GLU A 265 -7.71 -19.12 10.40
CA GLU A 265 -8.88 -19.40 9.56
C GLU A 265 -8.48 -19.93 8.19
N LEU A 266 -7.39 -19.42 7.59
CA LEU A 266 -6.87 -19.95 6.33
C LEU A 266 -6.40 -21.40 6.49
N GLN A 267 -5.70 -21.72 7.59
CA GLN A 267 -5.31 -23.10 7.92
C GLN A 267 -6.53 -24.03 8.06
N LYS A 268 -7.62 -23.57 8.70
CA LYS A 268 -8.87 -24.35 8.79
C LYS A 268 -9.50 -24.59 7.43
N VAL A 269 -9.56 -23.57 6.57
CA VAL A 269 -10.06 -23.71 5.19
C VAL A 269 -9.23 -24.74 4.42
N VAL A 270 -7.90 -24.67 4.54
CA VAL A 270 -6.97 -25.64 3.95
C VAL A 270 -7.24 -27.05 4.48
N ALA A 271 -7.35 -27.22 5.79
CA ALA A 271 -7.60 -28.53 6.42
C ALA A 271 -8.94 -29.15 5.99
N VAL A 272 -10.00 -28.35 5.85
CA VAL A 272 -11.30 -28.83 5.37
C VAL A 272 -11.21 -29.32 3.92
N HIS A 273 -10.47 -28.61 3.06
CA HIS A 273 -10.32 -29.00 1.65
C HIS A 273 -9.41 -30.21 1.48
N LEU A 274 -8.35 -30.34 2.28
CA LEU A 274 -7.48 -31.51 2.28
C LEU A 274 -8.17 -32.79 2.81
N ASN A 275 -9.15 -32.65 3.70
CA ASN A 275 -9.87 -33.77 4.32
C ASN A 275 -11.20 -34.14 3.63
N ARG A 276 -11.54 -33.52 2.50
CA ARG A 276 -12.74 -33.88 1.72
C ARG A 276 -12.49 -35.15 0.89
N PRO A 277 -13.44 -36.11 0.79
CA PRO A 277 -13.28 -37.24 -0.11
C PRO A 277 -13.11 -36.73 -1.56
N PRO A 278 -12.13 -37.25 -2.32
CA PRO A 278 -11.86 -36.81 -3.68
C PRO A 278 -13.10 -37.05 -4.57
N ARG A 279 -13.50 -36.01 -5.31
CA ARG A 279 -14.50 -36.09 -6.37
C ARG A 279 -13.89 -36.70 -7.63
N ALA A 280 -14.73 -37.20 -8.54
CA ALA A 280 -14.27 -37.91 -9.75
C ALA A 280 -13.44 -37.02 -10.72
N ASP A 281 -13.58 -35.70 -10.61
CA ASP A 281 -12.80 -34.67 -11.30
C ASP A 281 -11.48 -34.30 -10.59
N ASP A 282 -11.32 -34.67 -9.31
CA ASP A 282 -10.11 -34.43 -8.51
C ASP A 282 -8.94 -35.35 -8.91
N THR A 283 -9.19 -36.39 -9.70
CA THR A 283 -8.17 -37.35 -10.11
C THR A 283 -7.89 -37.30 -11.61
N HIS A 284 -6.69 -36.85 -11.99
CA HIS A 284 -5.99 -37.37 -13.15
C HIS A 284 -4.61 -37.83 -12.67
N ALA A 285 -4.34 -39.14 -12.73
CA ALA A 285 -3.09 -39.76 -12.31
C ALA A 285 -2.68 -39.61 -10.81
N GLY A 286 -3.63 -39.55 -9.88
CA GLY A 286 -3.36 -39.84 -8.46
C GLY A 286 -2.58 -38.79 -7.65
N ARG A 287 -2.66 -37.49 -8.00
CA ARG A 287 -2.09 -36.39 -7.20
C ARG A 287 -3.19 -35.43 -6.70
N LEU A 288 -3.05 -34.94 -5.47
CA LEU A 288 -3.88 -33.86 -4.89
C LEU A 288 -3.83 -32.64 -5.81
N ARG A 289 -4.98 -32.24 -6.37
CA ARG A 289 -5.08 -31.00 -7.15
C ARG A 289 -4.96 -29.79 -6.23
N SER A 290 -4.32 -28.72 -6.72
CA SER A 290 -4.72 -27.34 -6.40
C SER A 290 -6.26 -27.27 -6.34
N ILE A 291 -6.86 -26.54 -5.41
CA ILE A 291 -8.33 -26.38 -5.45
C ILE A 291 -8.67 -25.79 -6.83
N ALA A 292 -9.33 -26.58 -7.69
CA ALA A 292 -9.54 -26.20 -9.08
C ALA A 292 -10.36 -24.90 -9.11
N ALA A 293 -9.96 -23.96 -9.97
CA ALA A 293 -10.66 -22.69 -10.14
C ALA A 293 -10.84 -21.88 -8.83
N THR A 294 -9.87 -21.93 -7.92
CA THR A 294 -9.85 -21.10 -6.71
C THR A 294 -8.95 -19.88 -6.89
N THR A 295 -9.44 -18.73 -6.44
CA THR A 295 -8.66 -17.50 -6.30
C THR A 295 -8.48 -17.16 -4.84
N ASN A 296 -7.26 -16.78 -4.44
CA ASN A 296 -7.00 -16.14 -3.16
C ASN A 296 -6.59 -14.68 -3.40
N ILE A 297 -7.20 -13.75 -2.67
CA ILE A 297 -6.81 -12.34 -2.63
C ILE A 297 -6.26 -12.08 -1.23
N VAL A 298 -5.09 -11.44 -1.16
CA VAL A 298 -4.49 -11.03 0.10
C VAL A 298 -4.18 -9.53 0.06
N ASP A 299 -4.68 -8.78 1.03
CA ASP A 299 -4.33 -7.36 1.28
C ASP A 299 -3.79 -7.17 2.71
N PRO A 300 -2.60 -7.74 3.01
CA PRO A 300 -2.08 -7.76 4.38
C PRO A 300 -1.65 -6.37 4.86
N PRO A 301 -1.43 -6.21 6.19
CA PRO A 301 -0.83 -5.00 6.74
C PRO A 301 0.58 -4.74 6.16
N ALA A 302 1.14 -3.56 6.43
CA ALA A 302 2.44 -3.12 5.91
C ALA A 302 3.64 -4.03 6.28
N THR A 303 3.47 -5.00 7.18
CA THR A 303 4.46 -6.04 7.50
C THR A 303 4.51 -7.18 6.48
N GLY A 304 3.55 -7.25 5.55
CA GLY A 304 3.34 -8.33 4.61
C GLY A 304 2.66 -9.55 5.25
N LEU A 305 2.69 -10.68 4.53
CA LEU A 305 2.15 -11.95 5.02
C LEU A 305 3.00 -12.51 6.17
N SER A 306 2.37 -13.26 7.08
CA SER A 306 3.12 -14.09 8.04
C SER A 306 3.72 -15.31 7.33
N GLU A 307 4.74 -15.93 7.93
CA GLU A 307 5.32 -17.17 7.41
C GLU A 307 4.28 -18.29 7.31
N ALA A 308 3.42 -18.41 8.31
CA ALA A 308 2.38 -19.43 8.33
C ALA A 308 1.26 -19.17 7.32
N VAL A 309 0.91 -17.90 7.02
CA VAL A 309 0.01 -17.58 5.90
C VAL A 309 0.66 -17.92 4.56
N ARG A 310 1.93 -17.56 4.33
CA ARG A 310 2.66 -17.96 3.12
C ARG A 310 2.72 -19.47 2.97
N LYS A 311 2.99 -20.18 4.07
CA LYS A 311 2.98 -21.64 4.11
C LYS A 311 1.61 -22.22 3.77
N ALA A 312 0.52 -21.69 4.32
CA ALA A 312 -0.84 -22.14 3.99
C ALA A 312 -1.15 -21.98 2.50
N ILE A 313 -0.76 -20.86 1.90
CA ILE A 313 -0.91 -20.62 0.45
C ILE A 313 -0.06 -21.60 -0.36
N VAL A 314 1.16 -21.92 0.08
CA VAL A 314 2.05 -22.88 -0.62
C VAL A 314 1.58 -24.33 -0.47
N ASP A 315 1.04 -24.70 0.69
CA ASP A 315 0.55 -26.05 1.00
C ASP A 315 -0.73 -26.36 0.20
N LEU A 316 -1.57 -25.36 -0.06
CA LEU A 316 -2.75 -25.48 -0.90
C LEU A 316 -2.83 -24.32 -1.90
N PRO A 317 -2.06 -24.38 -3.00
CA PRO A 317 -1.94 -23.27 -3.93
C PRO A 317 -3.27 -23.01 -4.66
N PRO A 318 -3.85 -21.79 -4.53
CA PRO A 318 -4.95 -21.38 -5.40
C PRO A 318 -4.49 -21.31 -6.86
N THR A 319 -5.42 -21.44 -7.81
CA THR A 319 -5.10 -21.30 -9.24
C THR A 319 -4.61 -19.87 -9.54
N THR A 320 -5.26 -18.88 -8.93
CA THR A 320 -4.91 -17.46 -9.02
C THR A 320 -4.66 -16.89 -7.63
N LEU A 321 -3.57 -16.16 -7.45
CA LEU A 321 -3.29 -15.38 -6.25
C LEU A 321 -3.13 -13.91 -6.63
N ILE A 322 -3.94 -13.05 -6.04
CA ILE A 322 -3.79 -11.60 -6.13
C ILE A 322 -3.22 -11.11 -4.79
N TYR A 323 -2.06 -10.47 -4.85
CA TYR A 323 -1.42 -9.85 -3.69
C TYR A 323 -1.49 -8.33 -3.84
N VAL A 324 -2.24 -7.67 -2.96
CA VAL A 324 -2.27 -6.20 -2.81
C VAL A 324 -1.34 -5.78 -1.67
N SER A 325 -0.57 -4.72 -1.86
CA SER A 325 0.40 -4.27 -0.85
C SER A 325 0.69 -2.78 -0.91
N CYS A 326 0.68 -2.16 0.27
CA CYS A 326 1.15 -0.79 0.47
C CYS A 326 2.67 -0.69 0.77
N ASN A 327 3.41 -1.82 0.76
CA ASN A 327 4.83 -1.86 1.10
C ASN A 327 5.63 -2.77 0.12
N PRO A 328 6.25 -2.18 -0.92
CA PRO A 328 6.98 -2.93 -1.94
C PRO A 328 8.14 -3.80 -1.40
N PRO A 329 8.96 -3.35 -0.42
CA PRO A 329 9.94 -4.22 0.23
C PRO A 329 9.40 -5.53 0.82
N THR A 330 8.30 -5.48 1.57
CA THR A 330 7.70 -6.69 2.16
C THR A 330 7.02 -7.55 1.11
N LEU A 331 6.37 -6.94 0.12
CA LEU A 331 5.86 -7.65 -1.05
C LEU A 331 6.99 -8.44 -1.74
N ALA A 332 8.12 -7.78 -2.02
CA ALA A 332 9.26 -8.42 -2.67
C ALA A 332 9.81 -9.62 -1.88
N ARG A 333 9.89 -9.51 -0.55
CA ARG A 333 10.24 -10.63 0.33
C ARG A 333 9.26 -11.79 0.16
N ASP A 334 7.96 -11.51 0.23
CA ASP A 334 6.93 -12.54 0.21
C ASP A 334 6.85 -13.23 -1.16
N LEU A 335 6.91 -12.46 -2.26
CA LEU A 335 6.93 -13.02 -3.62
C LEU A 335 8.15 -13.92 -3.87
N ARG A 336 9.29 -13.65 -3.22
CA ARG A 336 10.47 -14.53 -3.29
C ARG A 336 10.18 -15.91 -2.73
N GLU A 337 9.39 -16.03 -1.67
CA GLU A 337 9.04 -17.33 -1.09
C GLU A 337 7.95 -18.05 -1.90
N LEU A 338 7.07 -17.29 -2.56
CA LEU A 338 5.99 -17.83 -3.38
C LEU A 338 6.44 -18.28 -4.78
N GLN A 339 7.59 -17.83 -5.28
CA GLN A 339 8.05 -18.09 -6.66
C GLN A 339 8.22 -19.58 -7.00
N ASP A 340 8.38 -20.46 -6.00
CA ASP A 340 8.55 -21.90 -6.22
C ASP A 340 7.25 -22.59 -6.63
N LYS A 341 6.09 -21.98 -6.31
CA LYS A 341 4.76 -22.52 -6.62
C LYS A 341 3.98 -21.65 -7.60
N PHE A 342 4.41 -20.43 -7.84
CA PHE A 342 3.68 -19.46 -8.63
C PHE A 342 4.55 -18.77 -9.67
N ILE A 343 3.98 -18.54 -10.84
CA ILE A 343 4.50 -17.61 -11.85
C ILE A 343 3.89 -16.23 -11.57
N ILE A 344 4.71 -15.20 -11.48
CA ILE A 344 4.26 -13.81 -11.42
C ILE A 344 3.86 -13.38 -12.83
N GLU A 345 2.57 -13.13 -13.04
CA GLU A 345 2.03 -12.75 -14.35
C GLU A 345 2.05 -11.24 -14.58
N SER A 346 1.86 -10.45 -13.52
CA SER A 346 2.02 -9.00 -13.57
C SER A 346 2.25 -8.39 -12.20
N VAL A 347 2.95 -7.27 -12.17
CA VAL A 347 3.01 -6.36 -11.02
C VAL A 347 2.63 -4.96 -11.48
N THR A 348 1.61 -4.38 -10.85
CA THR A 348 1.03 -3.09 -11.22
C THR A 348 1.10 -2.15 -10.03
N PRO A 349 2.00 -1.16 -10.02
CA PRO A 349 1.96 -0.09 -9.04
C PRO A 349 0.76 0.82 -9.27
N LEU A 350 0.24 1.43 -8.20
CA LEU A 350 -0.81 2.45 -8.25
C LEU A 350 -0.43 3.60 -7.33
N ASP A 351 -0.67 4.82 -7.80
CA ASP A 351 -0.47 6.02 -7.00
C ASP A 351 -1.70 6.35 -6.15
N MET A 352 -1.94 5.54 -5.12
CA MET A 352 -3.03 5.77 -4.16
C MET A 352 -2.86 7.09 -3.40
N PHE A 353 -1.60 7.54 -3.22
CA PHE A 353 -1.24 8.69 -2.42
C PHE A 353 -0.28 9.65 -3.19
N PRO A 354 -0.82 10.46 -4.11
CA PRO A 354 -0.06 11.54 -4.76
C PRO A 354 0.60 12.47 -3.73
N GLN A 355 1.75 13.06 -4.08
CA GLN A 355 2.53 13.97 -3.22
C GLN A 355 3.24 13.30 -2.03
N THR A 356 3.05 12.01 -1.83
CA THR A 356 3.65 11.24 -0.75
C THR A 356 4.53 10.11 -1.31
N ALA A 357 5.34 9.46 -0.46
CA ALA A 357 6.29 8.42 -0.90
C ALA A 357 5.68 7.01 -0.96
N GLU A 358 4.45 6.86 -0.46
CA GLU A 358 3.70 5.63 -0.36
C GLU A 358 3.28 5.13 -1.74
N ILE A 359 3.30 3.81 -1.91
CA ILE A 359 3.03 3.13 -3.18
C ILE A 359 2.12 1.95 -2.88
N GLU A 360 1.01 1.87 -3.59
CA GLU A 360 0.16 0.68 -3.60
C GLU A 360 0.58 -0.21 -4.76
N VAL A 361 0.53 -1.53 -4.59
CA VAL A 361 0.97 -2.47 -5.61
C VAL A 361 0.02 -3.67 -5.65
N ALA A 362 -0.45 -4.04 -6.83
CA ALA A 362 -1.17 -5.29 -7.08
C ALA A 362 -0.30 -6.24 -7.90
N ALA A 363 -0.05 -7.44 -7.38
CA ALA A 363 0.64 -8.52 -8.08
C ALA A 363 -0.33 -9.65 -8.40
N SER A 364 -0.36 -10.09 -9.66
CA SER A 364 -1.10 -11.27 -10.11
C SER A 364 -0.14 -12.45 -10.25
N LEU A 365 -0.49 -13.55 -9.62
CA LEU A 365 0.27 -14.79 -9.62
C LEU A 365 -0.62 -15.95 -10.06
N ARG A 366 -0.07 -16.87 -10.84
CA ARG A 366 -0.73 -18.11 -11.23
C ARG A 366 0.06 -19.30 -10.74
N ALA A 367 -0.62 -20.30 -10.17
CA ALA A 367 0.04 -21.52 -9.73
C ALA A 367 0.73 -22.23 -10.91
N VAL A 368 1.93 -22.71 -10.67
CA VAL A 368 2.66 -23.57 -11.61
C VAL A 368 1.96 -24.93 -11.63
N PRO A 369 1.53 -25.42 -12.80
CA PRO A 369 0.99 -26.77 -12.90
C PRO A 369 2.02 -27.78 -12.39
N PRO A 370 1.62 -28.83 -11.65
CA PRO A 370 2.55 -29.87 -11.25
C PRO A 370 3.22 -30.46 -12.50
N ALA A 371 4.54 -30.61 -12.46
CA ALA A 371 5.28 -31.24 -13.55
C ALA A 371 4.68 -32.62 -13.83
N SER A 372 4.27 -32.82 -15.08
CA SER A 372 3.68 -34.05 -15.62
C SER A 372 4.59 -35.25 -15.42
#